data_AF-A0A955LLW2-F1
#
_entry.id   AF-A0A955LLW2-F1
#
_cell.length_a   1.000
_cell.length_b   1.000
_cell.length_c   1.000
_cell.angle_alpha   90.00
_cell.angle_beta   90.00
_cell.angle_gamma   90.00
#
_symmetry.space_group_name_H-M   'P 1'
#
loop_
_entity.id
_entity.type
_entity.pdbx_description
1 polymer ?
#
loop_
_entity_poly.entity_id
_entity_poly.type
_entity_poly.pdbx_seq_one_letter_code
_entity_poly.pdbx_strand_id
1 'polypeptide(L)'
;MAQDLLQERSLLRSKATRWLLKTVIVSASVLISTTPAATAVTITKDTQYRYIRSDGLPDHATGTFPNPGNPNRISAKAYRFRIPAKPVPAPQIIPLTNRTLFGVGRNGIPFDPGTAEFYRNDPASGWNYEALSGRIDLGLDDQNAHVQPDGAYHYHGLPAALMGYTPDGHSRLIGYAADGFPVFALRGYREPDDPAAGIAELHSSYRLREGRRSSGPGGEYDGTFDQDYEYVPEAGDLDECNGRFSQAPGYPEGTYYYVLTREFPYIPRCLKGTPDESFRKSGPPRGSGMSGTPGRRGPPAEAVAACRNRRDGENCSFRAPHGTISGTCRALGNETACVPAGHRQGPVRR
;
A
#
# COMPACT_ATOMS: atom_id res chain seq x y z
N MET A 1 58.17 -55.76 -18.60
CA MET A 1 59.51 -55.85 -17.98
C MET A 1 59.48 -54.93 -16.76
N ALA A 2 58.90 -55.38 -15.65
CA ALA A 2 59.45 -56.31 -14.65
C ALA A 2 60.39 -55.59 -13.67
N GLN A 3 60.05 -55.71 -12.37
CA GLN A 3 60.94 -55.76 -11.19
C GLN A 3 61.59 -54.43 -10.74
N ASP A 4 61.89 -54.17 -9.47
CA ASP A 4 61.73 -54.89 -8.19
C ASP A 4 62.06 -53.86 -7.08
N LEU A 5 61.28 -53.83 -5.99
CA LEU A 5 61.66 -54.20 -4.61
C LEU A 5 62.72 -53.35 -3.87
N LEU A 6 62.27 -52.85 -2.70
CA LEU A 6 62.94 -52.85 -1.38
C LEU A 6 64.22 -51.97 -1.26
N GLN A 7 64.57 -51.31 -0.16
CA GLN A 7 64.49 -51.76 1.22
C GLN A 7 64.80 -50.60 2.19
N GLU A 8 64.31 -50.79 3.40
CA GLU A 8 64.47 -50.06 4.65
C GLU A 8 65.87 -49.53 4.96
N ARG A 9 65.96 -48.42 5.71
CA ARG A 9 66.41 -48.48 7.13
C ARG A 9 66.31 -47.13 7.84
N SER A 10 65.69 -47.22 9.02
CA SER A 10 65.67 -46.21 10.06
C SER A 10 67.07 -45.85 10.53
N LEU A 11 67.23 -44.63 11.04
CA LEU A 11 67.72 -44.38 12.40
C LEU A 11 67.67 -42.87 12.69
N LEU A 12 66.86 -42.55 13.69
CA LEU A 12 66.67 -41.23 14.27
C LEU A 12 67.98 -40.70 14.88
N ARG A 13 68.32 -39.44 14.56
CA ARG A 13 69.02 -38.56 15.52
C ARG A 13 68.43 -37.17 15.49
N SER A 14 68.10 -36.73 16.70
CA SER A 14 67.47 -35.48 17.08
C SER A 14 68.23 -34.24 16.61
N LYS A 15 67.47 -33.18 16.31
CA LYS A 15 67.77 -31.79 16.68
C LYS A 15 66.53 -30.93 16.45
N ALA A 16 65.90 -30.58 17.56
CA ALA A 16 64.81 -29.60 17.59
C ALA A 16 65.32 -28.25 17.06
N THR A 17 64.73 -27.78 15.97
CA THR A 17 64.91 -26.41 15.48
C THR A 17 63.55 -25.72 15.56
N ARG A 18 63.51 -24.61 16.30
CA ARG A 18 62.30 -23.83 16.58
C ARG A 18 61.68 -23.32 15.28
N TRP A 19 60.45 -23.73 14.99
CA TRP A 19 59.60 -23.10 13.98
C TRP A 19 58.88 -21.91 14.62
N LEU A 20 59.14 -20.70 14.13
CA LEU A 20 58.26 -19.56 14.37
C LEU A 20 56.92 -19.85 13.67
N LEU A 21 55.88 -20.15 14.45
CA LEU A 21 54.50 -20.09 13.95
C LEU A 21 54.20 -18.63 13.59
N LYS A 22 54.20 -18.30 12.30
CA LYS A 22 53.47 -17.13 11.81
C LYS A 22 51.99 -17.49 11.88
N THR A 23 51.31 -17.09 12.94
CA THR A 23 49.86 -17.18 13.05
C THR A 23 49.25 -16.25 12.00
N VAL A 24 48.84 -16.81 10.85
CA VAL A 24 48.00 -16.10 9.89
C VAL A 24 46.58 -16.15 10.47
N ILE A 25 46.13 -15.05 11.04
CA ILE A 25 44.72 -14.88 11.40
C ILE A 25 43.96 -14.69 10.09
N VAL A 26 43.38 -15.77 9.57
CA VAL A 26 42.38 -15.67 8.51
C VAL A 26 41.11 -15.19 9.19
N SER A 27 40.87 -13.88 9.14
CA SER A 27 39.57 -13.30 9.51
C SER A 27 38.54 -13.77 8.50
N ALA A 28 37.83 -14.86 8.83
CA ALA A 28 36.65 -15.26 8.09
C ALA A 28 35.54 -14.24 8.37
N SER A 29 35.40 -13.25 7.50
CA SER A 29 34.22 -12.39 7.47
C SER A 29 33.03 -13.27 7.08
N VAL A 30 32.25 -13.70 8.08
CA VAL A 30 30.94 -14.29 7.84
C VAL A 30 30.06 -13.17 7.30
N LEU A 31 29.90 -13.12 5.99
CA LEU A 31 28.83 -12.36 5.36
C LEU A 31 27.53 -13.05 5.75
N ILE A 32 26.86 -12.52 6.78
CA ILE A 32 25.46 -12.88 7.06
C ILE A 32 24.67 -12.29 5.91
N SER A 33 24.48 -13.09 4.85
CA SER A 33 23.53 -12.78 3.81
C SER A 33 22.14 -12.93 4.42
N THR A 34 21.60 -11.86 5.00
CA THR A 34 20.19 -11.82 5.37
C THR A 34 19.41 -11.87 4.06
N THR A 35 19.02 -13.08 3.63
CA THR A 35 17.95 -13.21 2.66
C THR A 35 16.76 -12.41 3.20
N PRO A 36 16.24 -11.41 2.47
CA PRO A 36 15.01 -10.76 2.90
C PRO A 36 13.99 -11.87 3.18
N ALA A 37 13.38 -11.82 4.36
CA ALA A 37 12.37 -12.80 4.71
C ALA A 37 11.31 -12.76 3.60
N ALA A 38 11.07 -13.90 2.94
CA ALA A 38 10.01 -13.99 1.96
C ALA A 38 8.70 -13.56 2.62
N THR A 39 7.96 -12.68 1.95
CA THR A 39 6.64 -12.21 2.42
C THR A 39 5.82 -13.37 2.92
N ALA A 40 5.34 -13.27 4.16
CA ALA A 40 4.52 -14.31 4.75
C ALA A 40 3.07 -14.17 4.28
N VAL A 41 2.79 -14.66 3.05
CA VAL A 41 1.43 -14.77 2.52
C VAL A 41 0.93 -16.22 2.56
N THR A 42 -0.24 -16.42 3.16
CA THR A 42 -0.95 -17.70 3.11
C THR A 42 -2.31 -17.49 2.46
N ILE A 43 -2.57 -18.26 1.41
CA ILE A 43 -3.87 -18.31 0.74
C ILE A 43 -4.50 -19.68 0.99
N THR A 44 -5.62 -19.71 1.71
CA THR A 44 -6.43 -20.92 1.89
C THR A 44 -7.82 -20.71 1.33
N LYS A 45 -8.53 -21.80 1.08
CA LYS A 45 -9.87 -21.76 0.50
C LYS A 45 -10.73 -22.86 1.09
N ASP A 46 -11.97 -22.53 1.41
CA ASP A 46 -13.06 -23.49 1.65
C ASP A 46 -14.11 -23.38 0.52
N THR A 47 -15.28 -23.98 0.70
CA THR A 47 -16.34 -23.97 -0.31
C THR A 47 -16.96 -22.59 -0.52
N GLN A 48 -16.95 -21.72 0.48
CA GLN A 48 -17.61 -20.42 0.50
C GLN A 48 -16.63 -19.26 0.28
N TYR A 49 -15.43 -19.34 0.85
CA TYR A 49 -14.48 -18.24 0.90
C TYR A 49 -13.05 -18.66 0.56
N ARG A 50 -12.29 -17.67 0.08
CA ARG A 50 -10.82 -17.68 0.07
C ARG A 50 -10.35 -16.72 1.17
N TYR A 51 -9.38 -17.17 1.95
CA TYR A 51 -8.77 -16.39 3.02
C TYR A 51 -7.33 -16.08 2.64
N ILE A 52 -6.93 -14.82 2.78
CA ILE A 52 -5.58 -14.35 2.51
C ILE A 52 -5.05 -13.72 3.79
N ARG A 53 -4.04 -14.33 4.39
CA ARG A 53 -3.28 -13.76 5.51
C ARG A 53 -1.95 -13.27 4.98
N SER A 54 -1.56 -12.06 5.32
CA SER A 54 -0.35 -11.43 4.79
C SER A 54 0.29 -10.52 5.83
N ASP A 55 1.62 -10.53 5.88
CA ASP A 55 2.40 -9.52 6.60
C ASP A 55 2.59 -8.22 5.80
N GLY A 56 2.11 -8.17 4.55
CA GLY A 56 2.13 -6.97 3.71
C GLY A 56 3.52 -6.49 3.32
N LEU A 57 4.56 -7.30 3.54
CA LEU A 57 5.92 -6.97 3.14
C LEU A 57 6.11 -7.27 1.64
N PRO A 58 6.89 -6.47 0.89
CA PRO A 58 7.18 -6.79 -0.51
C PRO A 58 8.11 -7.99 -0.68
N ASP A 59 7.74 -8.90 -1.59
CA ASP A 59 8.56 -10.02 -2.06
C ASP A 59 9.40 -9.68 -3.29
N HIS A 60 9.44 -8.39 -3.64
CA HIS A 60 10.16 -7.83 -4.76
C HIS A 60 10.97 -6.61 -4.31
N ALA A 61 11.87 -6.14 -5.18
CA ALA A 61 12.59 -4.90 -4.94
C ALA A 61 11.61 -3.72 -4.85
N THR A 62 11.82 -2.86 -3.85
CA THR A 62 11.09 -1.61 -3.66
C THR A 62 11.98 -0.43 -3.96
N GLY A 63 11.38 0.76 -4.07
CA GLY A 63 12.13 2.00 -3.88
C GLY A 63 12.76 2.10 -2.49
N THR A 64 13.61 3.10 -2.30
CA THR A 64 14.12 3.43 -0.97
C THR A 64 13.05 4.15 -0.17
N PHE A 65 12.71 3.66 1.02
CA PHE A 65 11.79 4.30 1.95
C PHE A 65 12.45 4.46 3.33
N PRO A 66 12.44 5.66 3.93
CA PRO A 66 11.81 6.89 3.45
C PRO A 66 12.56 7.51 2.27
N ASN A 67 11.85 8.33 1.48
CA ASN A 67 12.37 9.17 0.40
C ASN A 67 11.81 10.61 0.51
N PRO A 68 12.25 11.58 -0.32
CA PRO A 68 11.78 12.97 -0.22
C PRO A 68 10.27 13.16 -0.32
N GLY A 69 9.57 12.36 -1.14
CA GLY A 69 8.12 12.40 -1.31
C GLY A 69 7.34 11.56 -0.29
N ASN A 70 8.03 10.67 0.44
CA ASN A 70 7.43 9.76 1.41
C ASN A 70 8.32 9.53 2.65
N PRO A 71 8.00 10.10 3.81
CA PRO A 71 8.82 10.00 5.02
C PRO A 71 8.66 8.68 5.80
N ASN A 72 7.85 7.74 5.31
CA ASN A 72 7.47 6.54 6.04
C ASN A 72 8.41 5.36 5.77
N ARG A 73 8.40 4.36 6.66
CA ARG A 73 9.18 3.12 6.51
C ARG A 73 8.25 1.92 6.39
N ILE A 74 8.59 1.01 5.48
CA ILE A 74 7.88 -0.26 5.33
C ILE A 74 7.98 -1.04 6.66
N SER A 75 6.85 -1.52 7.15
CA SER A 75 6.79 -2.41 8.31
C SER A 75 5.71 -3.46 8.14
N ALA A 76 5.89 -4.60 8.79
CA ALA A 76 4.96 -5.70 8.73
C ALA A 76 3.56 -5.31 9.23
N LYS A 77 2.56 -5.94 8.62
CA LYS A 77 1.13 -5.80 8.90
C LYS A 77 0.56 -7.15 9.31
N ALA A 78 -0.72 -7.16 9.67
CA ALA A 78 -1.44 -8.37 10.03
C ALA A 78 -2.74 -8.44 9.21
N TYR A 79 -2.61 -8.42 7.88
CA TYR A 79 -3.76 -8.46 7.00
C TYR A 79 -4.48 -9.80 7.10
N ARG A 80 -5.81 -9.73 7.11
CA ARG A 80 -6.72 -10.88 7.14
C ARG A 80 -7.87 -10.59 6.19
N PHE A 81 -7.70 -10.93 4.93
CA PHE A 81 -8.75 -10.79 3.93
C PHE A 81 -9.57 -12.08 3.84
N ARG A 82 -10.86 -11.90 3.61
CA ARG A 82 -11.81 -12.95 3.25
C ARG A 82 -12.51 -12.47 1.99
N ILE A 83 -12.60 -13.32 0.98
CA ILE A 83 -13.33 -13.02 -0.26
C ILE A 83 -14.17 -14.22 -0.69
N PRO A 84 -15.30 -14.03 -1.38
CA PRO A 84 -16.08 -15.13 -1.94
C PRO A 84 -15.22 -16.07 -2.79
N ALA A 85 -15.36 -17.38 -2.56
CA ALA A 85 -14.72 -18.42 -3.37
C ALA A 85 -15.32 -18.51 -4.78
N LYS A 86 -16.58 -18.07 -4.92
CA LYS A 86 -17.41 -18.03 -6.13
C LYS A 86 -18.12 -16.67 -6.16
N PRO A 87 -17.45 -15.60 -6.62
CA PRO A 87 -18.03 -14.27 -6.66
C PRO A 87 -19.22 -14.22 -7.62
N VAL A 88 -20.19 -13.36 -7.32
CA VAL A 88 -21.37 -13.11 -8.16
C VAL A 88 -21.54 -11.60 -8.36
N PRO A 89 -22.00 -11.16 -9.54
CA PRO A 89 -22.29 -9.75 -9.76
C PRO A 89 -23.37 -9.25 -8.81
N ALA A 90 -23.21 -8.02 -8.30
CA ALA A 90 -24.25 -7.29 -7.62
C ALA A 90 -25.27 -6.75 -8.66
N PRO A 91 -26.51 -6.42 -8.26
CA PRO A 91 -27.51 -5.84 -9.16
C PRO A 91 -27.09 -4.51 -9.79
N GLN A 92 -26.18 -3.80 -9.11
CA GLN A 92 -25.61 -2.54 -9.56
C GLN A 92 -24.12 -2.53 -9.23
N ILE A 93 -23.36 -1.76 -10.01
CA ILE A 93 -21.96 -1.50 -9.72
C ILE A 93 -21.82 -0.74 -8.41
N ILE A 94 -20.78 -1.07 -7.67
CA ILE A 94 -20.46 -0.46 -6.38
C ILE A 94 -19.23 0.41 -6.56
N PRO A 95 -19.37 1.76 -6.55
CA PRO A 95 -18.23 2.66 -6.58
C PRO A 95 -17.29 2.38 -5.40
N LEU A 96 -16.00 2.33 -5.68
CA LEU A 96 -15.00 2.25 -4.62
C LEU A 96 -14.95 3.59 -3.89
N THR A 97 -14.69 3.54 -2.59
CA THR A 97 -14.48 4.74 -1.78
C THR A 97 -13.09 4.69 -1.18
N ASN A 98 -12.53 5.82 -0.76
CA ASN A 98 -11.20 5.87 -0.13
C ASN A 98 -11.16 5.14 1.24
N ARG A 99 -12.26 4.51 1.67
CA ARG A 99 -12.37 3.65 2.86
C ARG A 99 -12.31 2.15 2.55
N THR A 100 -12.20 1.76 1.30
CA THR A 100 -12.19 0.34 0.89
C THR A 100 -11.00 0.11 -0.03
N LEU A 101 -10.21 -0.92 0.26
CA LEU A 101 -9.18 -1.39 -0.66
C LEU A 101 -9.85 -2.05 -1.86
N PHE A 102 -9.33 -1.82 -3.07
CA PHE A 102 -9.86 -2.47 -4.26
C PHE A 102 -9.70 -3.99 -4.19
N GLY A 103 -8.52 -4.44 -3.74
CA GLY A 103 -8.17 -5.85 -3.72
C GLY A 103 -6.83 -6.10 -3.07
N VAL A 104 -6.33 -7.32 -3.24
CA VAL A 104 -5.02 -7.76 -2.74
C VAL A 104 -4.30 -8.60 -3.79
N GLY A 105 -3.01 -8.33 -3.97
CA GLY A 105 -2.12 -9.11 -4.82
C GLY A 105 -1.91 -10.53 -4.30
N ARG A 106 -1.45 -11.44 -5.16
CA ARG A 106 -1.08 -12.81 -4.74
C ARG A 106 0.09 -12.84 -3.77
N ASN A 107 0.92 -11.80 -3.77
CA ASN A 107 1.95 -11.58 -2.77
C ASN A 107 1.40 -11.00 -1.45
N GLY A 108 0.10 -10.72 -1.36
CA GLY A 108 -0.54 -10.24 -0.14
C GLY A 108 -0.43 -8.73 0.10
N ILE A 109 0.02 -7.96 -0.88
CA ILE A 109 0.06 -6.48 -0.82
C ILE A 109 -1.27 -5.89 -1.33
N PRO A 110 -1.86 -4.91 -0.64
CA PRO A 110 -3.11 -4.29 -1.08
C PRO A 110 -2.98 -3.49 -2.40
N PHE A 111 -4.04 -3.56 -3.20
CA PHE A 111 -4.33 -2.61 -4.28
C PHE A 111 -5.23 -1.51 -3.72
N ASP A 112 -4.75 -0.27 -3.77
CA ASP A 112 -5.43 0.89 -3.24
C ASP A 112 -5.33 2.05 -4.23
N PRO A 113 -6.30 2.20 -5.15
CA PRO A 113 -6.24 3.24 -6.18
C PRO A 113 -6.46 4.65 -5.63
N GLY A 114 -7.10 4.76 -4.46
CA GLY A 114 -7.58 6.03 -3.93
C GLY A 114 -6.54 6.75 -3.09
N THR A 115 -6.50 8.07 -3.22
CA THR A 115 -5.60 8.93 -2.44
C THR A 115 -6.37 9.58 -1.29
N ALA A 116 -5.71 9.96 -0.20
CA ALA A 116 -6.33 10.80 0.85
C ALA A 116 -6.29 12.29 0.48
N GLU A 117 -5.70 12.61 -0.66
CA GLU A 117 -5.40 13.92 -1.18
C GLU A 117 -6.61 14.46 -1.96
N PHE A 118 -7.30 15.44 -1.38
CA PHE A 118 -8.40 16.13 -2.02
C PHE A 118 -8.05 17.59 -2.29
N TYR A 119 -8.69 18.19 -3.29
CA TYR A 119 -8.55 19.61 -3.54
C TYR A 119 -8.84 20.40 -2.26
N ARG A 120 -7.89 21.27 -1.88
CA ARG A 120 -7.92 22.06 -0.62
C ARG A 120 -8.09 21.22 0.66
N ASN A 121 -7.68 19.95 0.63
CA ASN A 121 -7.84 19.00 1.73
C ASN A 121 -9.30 18.81 2.17
N ASP A 122 -10.25 18.98 1.24
CA ASP A 122 -11.67 18.83 1.51
C ASP A 122 -12.26 17.65 0.72
N PRO A 123 -12.54 16.50 1.37
CA PRO A 123 -13.23 15.39 0.72
C PRO A 123 -14.62 15.75 0.19
N ALA A 124 -15.28 16.76 0.76
CA ALA A 124 -16.58 17.23 0.28
C ALA A 124 -16.47 18.04 -1.03
N SER A 125 -15.25 18.43 -1.45
CA SER A 125 -15.04 19.06 -2.75
C SER A 125 -15.40 18.13 -3.91
N GLY A 126 -15.32 16.80 -3.70
CA GLY A 126 -15.48 15.81 -4.75
C GLY A 126 -14.32 15.71 -5.73
N TRP A 127 -13.21 16.43 -5.50
CA TRP A 127 -12.02 16.43 -6.36
C TRP A 127 -10.86 15.70 -5.66
N ASN A 128 -10.60 14.46 -6.04
CA ASN A 128 -9.55 13.60 -5.48
C ASN A 128 -8.38 13.53 -6.45
N TYR A 129 -7.15 13.74 -5.97
CA TYR A 129 -5.97 13.71 -6.84
C TYR A 129 -5.67 12.28 -7.28
N GLU A 130 -5.37 12.09 -8.56
CA GLU A 130 -4.90 10.81 -9.08
C GLU A 130 -3.43 10.61 -8.69
N ALA A 131 -3.12 9.50 -8.03
CA ALA A 131 -1.79 9.18 -7.53
C ALA A 131 -0.74 9.16 -8.66
N LEU A 132 -1.13 8.66 -9.83
CA LEU A 132 -0.27 8.54 -11.01
C LEU A 132 -0.36 9.73 -11.98
N SER A 133 -0.96 10.84 -11.56
CA SER A 133 -1.06 12.05 -12.39
C SER A 133 0.28 12.74 -12.66
N GLY A 134 1.30 12.50 -11.83
CA GLY A 134 2.56 13.25 -11.86
C GLY A 134 2.43 14.71 -11.36
N ARG A 135 1.29 15.05 -10.74
CA ARG A 135 0.98 16.41 -10.26
C ARG A 135 1.09 16.55 -8.75
N ILE A 136 1.04 15.43 -8.04
CA ILE A 136 1.33 15.33 -6.62
C ILE A 136 2.52 14.39 -6.42
N ASP A 137 3.40 14.71 -5.48
CA ASP A 137 4.51 13.84 -5.11
C ASP A 137 4.11 13.03 -3.87
N LEU A 138 3.77 11.76 -4.10
CA LEU A 138 3.48 10.78 -3.05
C LEU A 138 4.70 9.90 -2.71
N GLY A 139 5.85 10.17 -3.33
CA GLY A 139 7.06 9.36 -3.22
C GLY A 139 6.86 7.92 -3.68
N LEU A 140 6.09 7.73 -4.76
CA LEU A 140 5.87 6.41 -5.38
C LEU A 140 7.20 5.81 -5.85
N ASP A 141 7.33 4.49 -5.77
CA ASP A 141 8.45 3.76 -6.37
C ASP A 141 8.10 3.19 -7.76
N ASP A 142 9.06 2.48 -8.37
CA ASP A 142 8.93 1.87 -9.70
C ASP A 142 7.86 0.77 -9.77
N GLN A 143 7.22 0.42 -8.64
CA GLN A 143 6.11 -0.52 -8.57
C GLN A 143 4.76 0.20 -8.47
N ASN A 144 4.76 1.52 -8.68
CA ASN A 144 3.60 2.40 -8.47
C ASN A 144 3.05 2.29 -7.04
N ALA A 145 3.92 2.13 -6.06
CA ALA A 145 3.56 1.95 -4.66
C ALA A 145 4.25 2.95 -3.74
N HIS A 146 3.65 3.20 -2.58
CA HIS A 146 4.28 3.93 -1.51
C HIS A 146 3.89 3.38 -0.14
N VAL A 147 4.40 4.02 0.91
CA VAL A 147 4.23 3.60 2.29
C VAL A 147 3.31 4.57 3.03
N GLN A 148 2.27 4.06 3.68
CA GLN A 148 1.41 4.83 4.57
C GLN A 148 2.13 5.22 5.88
N PRO A 149 1.63 6.22 6.63
CA PRO A 149 2.18 6.60 7.94
C PRO A 149 2.27 5.48 8.96
N ASP A 150 1.37 4.50 8.88
CA ASP A 150 1.41 3.32 9.76
C ASP A 150 2.52 2.33 9.32
N GLY A 151 3.07 2.48 8.12
CA GLY A 151 4.12 1.65 7.52
C GLY A 151 3.62 0.66 6.47
N ALA A 152 2.36 0.72 6.04
CA ALA A 152 1.79 -0.17 5.03
C ALA A 152 2.25 0.19 3.61
N TYR A 153 2.92 -0.74 2.94
CA TYR A 153 3.23 -0.65 1.51
C TYR A 153 2.03 -1.11 0.68
N HIS A 154 1.66 -0.36 -0.35
CA HIS A 154 0.46 -0.63 -1.19
C HIS A 154 0.60 -0.01 -2.58
N TYR A 155 -0.06 -0.62 -3.57
CA TYR A 155 -0.01 -0.21 -4.98
C TYR A 155 -1.14 0.75 -5.34
N HIS A 156 -0.80 1.82 -6.06
CA HIS A 156 -1.72 2.76 -6.72
C HIS A 156 -1.89 2.49 -8.21
N GLY A 157 -1.02 1.69 -8.82
CA GLY A 157 -1.11 1.29 -10.22
C GLY A 157 -0.57 -0.10 -10.48
N LEU A 158 -0.21 -0.36 -11.73
CA LEU A 158 0.40 -1.61 -12.18
C LEU A 158 1.74 -1.88 -11.49
N PRO A 159 1.87 -2.91 -10.64
CA PRO A 159 3.17 -3.27 -10.08
C PRO A 159 3.93 -4.15 -11.05
N ALA A 160 5.04 -3.64 -11.60
CA ALA A 160 5.89 -4.35 -12.56
C ALA A 160 6.30 -5.74 -12.04
N ALA A 161 6.53 -5.88 -10.73
CA ALA A 161 6.91 -7.12 -10.07
C ALA A 161 5.84 -8.21 -10.08
N LEU A 162 4.56 -7.87 -10.22
CA LEU A 162 3.49 -8.86 -10.37
C LEU A 162 3.19 -9.19 -11.83
N MET A 163 3.80 -8.48 -12.78
CA MET A 163 3.58 -8.72 -14.19
C MET A 163 4.20 -10.06 -14.60
N GLY A 164 3.41 -10.85 -15.30
CA GLY A 164 3.84 -12.14 -15.81
C GLY A 164 2.79 -12.74 -16.72
N TYR A 165 3.24 -13.52 -17.69
CA TYR A 165 2.38 -14.14 -18.70
C TYR A 165 2.44 -15.67 -18.60
N THR A 166 1.34 -16.32 -18.97
CA THR A 166 1.31 -17.75 -19.28
C THR A 166 2.03 -18.03 -20.60
N PRO A 167 2.37 -19.30 -20.93
CA PRO A 167 3.09 -19.62 -22.16
C PRO A 167 2.38 -19.17 -23.46
N ASP A 168 1.05 -19.08 -23.45
CA ASP A 168 0.23 -18.57 -24.55
C ASP A 168 0.19 -17.03 -24.63
N GLY A 169 0.79 -16.33 -23.66
CA GLY A 169 0.87 -14.88 -23.61
C GLY A 169 -0.24 -14.18 -22.82
N HIS A 170 -1.26 -14.91 -22.32
CA HIS A 170 -2.28 -14.32 -21.45
C HIS A 170 -1.66 -13.85 -20.12
N SER A 171 -2.20 -12.81 -19.50
CA SER A 171 -1.80 -12.43 -18.13
C SER A 171 -1.97 -13.62 -17.18
N ARG A 172 -1.01 -13.81 -16.28
CA ARG A 172 -1.21 -14.65 -15.09
C ARG A 172 -2.15 -13.94 -14.12
N LEU A 173 -2.81 -14.71 -13.27
CA LEU A 173 -3.58 -14.18 -12.15
C LEU A 173 -2.62 -13.43 -11.20
N ILE A 174 -2.89 -12.15 -10.93
CA ILE A 174 -2.02 -11.33 -10.07
C ILE A 174 -2.64 -11.03 -8.70
N GLY A 175 -3.94 -11.23 -8.53
CA GLY A 175 -4.61 -10.99 -7.26
C GLY A 175 -6.11 -11.25 -7.32
N TYR A 176 -6.80 -10.78 -6.28
CA TYR A 176 -8.26 -10.83 -6.18
C TYR A 176 -8.80 -9.49 -5.68
N ALA A 177 -9.92 -9.06 -6.24
CA ALA A 177 -10.65 -7.90 -5.78
C ALA A 177 -11.42 -8.22 -4.48
N ALA A 178 -11.85 -7.17 -3.78
CA ALA A 178 -12.56 -7.25 -2.51
C ALA A 178 -13.88 -8.04 -2.60
N ASP A 179 -14.48 -8.15 -3.78
CA ASP A 179 -15.69 -8.91 -4.06
C ASP A 179 -15.42 -10.37 -4.49
N GLY A 180 -14.14 -10.76 -4.62
CA GLY A 180 -13.69 -12.10 -4.93
C GLY A 180 -13.42 -12.40 -6.40
N PHE A 181 -13.73 -11.49 -7.33
CA PHE A 181 -13.35 -11.67 -8.73
C PHE A 181 -11.83 -11.60 -8.92
N PRO A 182 -11.27 -12.38 -9.85
CA PRO A 182 -9.84 -12.37 -10.11
C PRO A 182 -9.38 -11.05 -10.74
N VAL A 183 -8.11 -10.72 -10.51
CA VAL A 183 -7.44 -9.55 -11.08
C VAL A 183 -6.29 -10.04 -11.96
N PHE A 184 -6.31 -9.59 -13.21
CA PHE A 184 -5.26 -9.78 -14.21
C PHE A 184 -4.68 -8.42 -14.60
N ALA A 185 -3.65 -8.39 -15.44
CA ALA A 185 -3.04 -7.14 -15.88
C ALA A 185 -2.69 -7.19 -17.37
N LEU A 186 -2.98 -6.08 -18.05
CA LEU A 186 -2.61 -5.79 -19.43
C LEU A 186 -3.16 -6.71 -20.52
N ARG A 187 -3.06 -8.04 -20.42
CA ARG A 187 -3.28 -8.94 -21.56
C ARG A 187 -4.33 -10.01 -21.30
N GLY A 188 -5.19 -10.21 -22.29
CA GLY A 188 -6.15 -11.31 -22.35
C GLY A 188 -6.55 -11.63 -23.78
N TYR A 189 -7.53 -12.51 -23.97
CA TYR A 189 -8.03 -12.83 -25.31
C TYR A 189 -8.51 -11.58 -26.05
N ARG A 190 -8.15 -11.45 -27.34
CA ARG A 190 -8.54 -10.31 -28.16
C ARG A 190 -10.06 -10.20 -28.19
N GLU A 191 -10.71 -11.27 -28.63
CA GLU A 191 -12.15 -11.41 -28.56
C GLU A 191 -12.52 -12.11 -27.25
N PRO A 192 -13.46 -11.56 -26.45
CA PRO A 192 -13.76 -12.08 -25.12
C PRO A 192 -14.38 -13.49 -25.15
N ASP A 193 -15.08 -13.85 -26.23
CA ASP A 193 -15.79 -15.11 -26.44
C ASP A 193 -15.05 -16.08 -27.38
N ASP A 194 -13.97 -15.65 -28.04
CA ASP A 194 -13.16 -16.49 -28.92
C ASP A 194 -11.67 -16.52 -28.50
N PRO A 195 -11.27 -17.49 -27.67
CA PRO A 195 -9.87 -17.72 -27.34
C PRO A 195 -8.95 -17.97 -28.55
N ALA A 196 -9.50 -18.44 -29.67
CA ALA A 196 -8.72 -18.70 -30.89
C ALA A 196 -8.34 -17.41 -31.63
N ALA A 197 -8.99 -16.28 -31.33
CA ALA A 197 -8.64 -14.96 -31.85
C ALA A 197 -7.30 -14.41 -31.32
N GLY A 198 -6.65 -15.13 -30.41
CA GLY A 198 -5.33 -14.82 -29.86
C GLY A 198 -5.36 -13.85 -28.68
N ILE A 199 -4.18 -13.42 -28.23
CA ILE A 199 -4.00 -12.56 -27.05
C ILE A 199 -3.60 -11.14 -27.47
N ALA A 200 -4.27 -10.14 -26.92
CA ALA A 200 -3.97 -8.72 -27.10
C ALA A 200 -3.70 -8.01 -25.77
N GLU A 201 -3.17 -6.80 -25.84
CA GLU A 201 -3.29 -5.85 -24.72
C GLU A 201 -4.74 -5.35 -24.66
N LEU A 202 -5.26 -5.21 -23.44
CA LEU A 202 -6.62 -4.77 -23.15
C LEU A 202 -6.56 -3.32 -22.67
N HIS A 203 -7.32 -2.47 -23.33
CA HIS A 203 -7.32 -1.03 -23.11
C HIS A 203 -8.51 -0.57 -22.28
N SER A 204 -8.28 0.47 -21.48
CA SER A 204 -9.38 1.07 -20.72
C SER A 204 -10.32 1.81 -21.66
N SER A 205 -11.59 1.84 -21.29
CA SER A 205 -12.61 2.67 -21.94
C SER A 205 -12.71 4.07 -21.34
N TYR A 206 -11.88 4.41 -20.36
CA TYR A 206 -11.81 5.76 -19.82
C TYR A 206 -11.02 6.70 -20.73
N ARG A 207 -11.49 7.94 -20.85
CA ARG A 207 -10.83 9.00 -21.59
C ARG A 207 -10.67 10.23 -20.71
N LEU A 208 -9.62 10.99 -20.97
CA LEU A 208 -9.50 12.33 -20.40
C LEU A 208 -10.60 13.21 -21.02
N ARG A 209 -11.37 13.89 -20.19
CA ARG A 209 -12.39 14.83 -20.65
C ARG A 209 -11.73 15.97 -21.42
N GLU A 210 -12.44 16.55 -22.38
CA GLU A 210 -11.96 17.73 -23.10
C GLU A 210 -12.43 19.03 -22.45
N GLY A 211 -11.67 20.11 -22.64
CA GLY A 211 -12.03 21.46 -22.21
C GLY A 211 -11.66 21.77 -20.77
N ARG A 212 -12.52 22.55 -20.08
CA ARG A 212 -12.21 23.14 -18.77
C ARG A 212 -13.17 22.65 -17.68
N ARG A 213 -12.63 22.45 -16.48
CA ARG A 213 -13.40 22.14 -15.27
C ARG A 213 -14.33 23.31 -14.95
N SER A 214 -15.62 23.01 -14.81
CA SER A 214 -16.66 24.01 -14.49
C SER A 214 -16.78 24.31 -13.00
N SER A 215 -16.09 23.57 -12.13
CA SER A 215 -16.13 23.71 -10.68
C SER A 215 -14.80 23.32 -10.00
N GLY A 216 -14.73 23.48 -8.67
CA GLY A 216 -13.61 23.05 -7.84
C GLY A 216 -12.26 23.70 -8.20
N PRO A 217 -11.25 22.93 -8.64
CA PRO A 217 -9.92 23.43 -8.97
C PRO A 217 -9.87 24.32 -10.22
N GLY A 218 -10.90 24.28 -11.09
CA GLY A 218 -10.87 25.00 -12.36
C GLY A 218 -9.75 24.53 -13.30
N GLY A 219 -9.43 25.29 -14.34
CA GLY A 219 -8.41 24.92 -15.32
C GLY A 219 -8.88 23.85 -16.33
N GLU A 220 -7.95 23.31 -17.11
CA GLU A 220 -8.22 22.24 -18.08
C GLU A 220 -8.30 20.88 -17.40
N TYR A 221 -9.07 19.96 -17.97
CA TYR A 221 -8.98 18.54 -17.61
C TYR A 221 -7.62 18.02 -18.08
N ASP A 222 -6.72 17.77 -17.14
CA ASP A 222 -5.31 17.43 -17.45
C ASP A 222 -4.84 16.14 -16.75
N GLY A 223 -5.79 15.38 -16.17
CA GLY A 223 -5.53 14.11 -15.51
C GLY A 223 -5.03 14.24 -14.08
N THR A 224 -5.01 15.47 -13.53
CA THR A 224 -4.65 15.74 -12.13
C THR A 224 -5.60 15.05 -11.14
N PHE A 225 -6.89 14.99 -11.47
CA PHE A 225 -7.93 14.45 -10.60
C PHE A 225 -8.64 13.26 -11.23
N ASP A 226 -9.14 12.34 -10.40
CA ASP A 226 -9.97 11.22 -10.85
C ASP A 226 -11.17 11.71 -11.70
N GLN A 227 -11.72 12.87 -11.33
CA GLN A 227 -12.86 13.50 -11.99
C GLN A 227 -12.54 14.12 -13.36
N ASP A 228 -11.26 14.15 -13.75
CA ASP A 228 -10.87 14.58 -15.09
C ASP A 228 -11.15 13.52 -16.15
N TYR A 229 -11.38 12.28 -15.73
CA TYR A 229 -11.66 11.19 -16.64
C TYR A 229 -13.17 10.94 -16.74
N GLU A 230 -13.58 10.37 -17.85
CA GLU A 230 -14.92 9.86 -18.06
C GLU A 230 -14.87 8.48 -18.71
N TYR A 231 -15.82 7.64 -18.35
CA TYR A 231 -16.02 6.37 -19.02
C TYR A 231 -16.74 6.62 -20.34
N VAL A 232 -16.15 6.16 -21.44
CA VAL A 232 -16.74 6.20 -22.77
C VAL A 232 -17.01 4.75 -23.20
N PRO A 233 -18.27 4.29 -23.22
CA PRO A 233 -18.60 2.93 -23.60
C PRO A 233 -17.94 2.53 -24.91
N GLU A 234 -17.36 1.32 -24.93
CA GLU A 234 -16.73 0.73 -26.13
C GLU A 234 -15.52 1.49 -26.69
N ALA A 235 -14.98 2.48 -25.98
CA ALA A 235 -13.77 3.17 -26.41
C ALA A 235 -12.53 2.27 -26.31
N GLY A 236 -12.52 1.31 -25.39
CA GLY A 236 -11.53 0.25 -25.24
C GLY A 236 -12.19 -1.12 -25.08
N ASP A 237 -11.48 -2.05 -24.45
CA ASP A 237 -11.92 -3.45 -24.31
C ASP A 237 -12.64 -3.74 -22.98
N LEU A 238 -12.65 -2.77 -22.07
CA LEU A 238 -13.03 -2.94 -20.66
C LEU A 238 -14.26 -2.10 -20.30
N ASP A 239 -15.07 -2.63 -19.38
CA ASP A 239 -16.27 -1.97 -18.86
C ASP A 239 -15.94 -0.81 -17.89
N GLU A 240 -16.96 -0.17 -17.34
CA GLU A 240 -16.81 0.95 -16.41
C GLU A 240 -16.10 0.60 -15.10
N CYS A 241 -15.96 -0.69 -14.75
CA CYS A 241 -15.09 -1.13 -13.65
C CYS A 241 -13.74 -1.64 -14.13
N ASN A 242 -13.34 -1.31 -15.35
CA ASN A 242 -12.08 -1.71 -15.97
C ASN A 242 -11.91 -3.23 -15.95
N GLY A 243 -13.01 -3.96 -16.19
CA GLY A 243 -13.03 -5.42 -16.27
C GLY A 243 -13.87 -5.91 -17.44
N ARG A 244 -13.96 -7.23 -17.60
CA ARG A 244 -14.81 -7.87 -18.62
C ARG A 244 -15.12 -9.31 -18.27
N PHE A 245 -16.11 -9.91 -18.93
CA PHE A 245 -16.35 -11.35 -18.86
C PHE A 245 -15.66 -12.05 -20.02
N SER A 246 -14.78 -13.00 -19.73
CA SER A 246 -14.10 -13.82 -20.74
C SER A 246 -13.47 -15.06 -20.07
N GLN A 247 -13.03 -16.03 -20.87
CA GLN A 247 -12.14 -17.09 -20.38
C GLN A 247 -10.82 -16.51 -19.90
N ALA A 248 -10.18 -17.17 -18.93
CA ALA A 248 -8.86 -16.77 -18.43
C ALA A 248 -8.13 -17.97 -17.81
N PRO A 249 -6.79 -17.90 -17.59
CA PRO A 249 -6.06 -18.95 -16.88
C PRO A 249 -6.67 -19.27 -15.51
N GLY A 250 -7.08 -20.53 -15.33
CA GLY A 250 -7.79 -21.00 -14.13
C GLY A 250 -9.33 -20.82 -14.16
N TYR A 251 -9.87 -20.28 -15.25
CA TYR A 251 -11.29 -20.00 -15.47
C TYR A 251 -11.72 -20.37 -16.91
N PRO A 252 -11.69 -21.67 -17.27
CA PRO A 252 -11.98 -22.12 -18.64
C PRO A 252 -13.45 -21.95 -19.05
N GLU A 253 -14.38 -21.91 -18.09
CA GLU A 253 -15.80 -21.65 -18.35
C GLU A 253 -16.13 -20.16 -18.45
N GLY A 254 -15.12 -19.28 -18.31
CA GLY A 254 -15.31 -17.85 -18.24
C GLY A 254 -15.56 -17.34 -16.82
N THR A 255 -15.16 -16.09 -16.58
CA THR A 255 -15.47 -15.35 -15.37
C THR A 255 -15.44 -13.86 -15.67
N TYR A 256 -16.12 -13.06 -14.87
CA TYR A 256 -15.82 -11.63 -14.85
C TYR A 256 -14.48 -11.43 -14.15
N TYR A 257 -13.60 -10.63 -14.72
CA TYR A 257 -12.33 -10.29 -14.10
C TYR A 257 -11.98 -8.83 -14.33
N TYR A 258 -11.23 -8.29 -13.38
CA TYR A 258 -10.68 -6.95 -13.49
C TYR A 258 -9.33 -6.99 -14.17
N VAL A 259 -9.00 -5.89 -14.85
CA VAL A 259 -7.71 -5.72 -15.51
C VAL A 259 -7.05 -4.47 -14.95
N LEU A 260 -5.81 -4.61 -14.49
CA LEU A 260 -4.94 -3.46 -14.25
C LEU A 260 -4.35 -3.00 -15.59
N THR A 261 -4.38 -1.70 -15.86
CA THR A 261 -4.06 -1.10 -17.17
C THR A 261 -2.97 -0.03 -17.05
N ARG A 262 -2.31 0.31 -18.17
CA ARG A 262 -1.36 1.44 -18.22
C ARG A 262 -2.06 2.80 -18.28
N GLU A 263 -3.35 2.78 -18.53
CA GLU A 263 -4.22 3.93 -18.65
C GLU A 263 -5.11 4.02 -17.41
N PHE A 264 -5.58 5.23 -17.07
CA PHE A 264 -6.59 5.43 -16.04
C PHE A 264 -7.75 4.44 -16.25
N PRO A 265 -8.22 3.75 -15.20
CA PRO A 265 -7.96 4.04 -13.79
C PRO A 265 -6.71 3.38 -13.18
N TYR A 266 -5.88 2.69 -13.98
CA TYR A 266 -4.72 1.88 -13.57
C TYR A 266 -5.09 0.69 -12.67
N ILE A 267 -5.75 0.97 -11.55
CA ILE A 267 -6.48 0.04 -10.69
C ILE A 267 -7.97 0.46 -10.68
N PRO A 268 -8.93 -0.47 -10.88
CA PRO A 268 -10.35 -0.15 -10.96
C PRO A 268 -10.90 0.73 -9.83
N ARG A 269 -11.83 1.63 -10.20
CA ARG A 269 -12.53 2.56 -9.26
C ARG A 269 -13.91 2.06 -8.83
N CYS A 270 -14.31 0.84 -9.22
CA CYS A 270 -15.55 0.22 -8.78
C CYS A 270 -15.46 -1.30 -8.74
N LEU A 271 -16.47 -1.90 -8.12
CA LEU A 271 -16.63 -3.34 -7.97
C LEU A 271 -17.94 -3.81 -8.62
N LYS A 272 -17.85 -4.92 -9.35
CA LYS A 272 -18.92 -5.68 -9.98
C LYS A 272 -19.72 -6.49 -8.97
N GLY A 273 -19.10 -6.97 -7.89
CA GLY A 273 -19.75 -7.67 -6.79
C GLY A 273 -19.66 -6.91 -5.47
N THR A 274 -20.35 -7.42 -4.44
CA THR A 274 -20.32 -6.84 -3.10
C THR A 274 -18.96 -7.09 -2.43
N PRO A 275 -18.22 -6.04 -2.03
CA PRO A 275 -16.96 -6.21 -1.31
C PRO A 275 -17.17 -6.86 0.06
N ASP A 276 -16.24 -7.73 0.45
CA ASP A 276 -16.18 -8.23 1.82
C ASP A 276 -15.64 -7.14 2.78
N GLU A 277 -16.21 -7.08 3.98
CA GLU A 277 -15.87 -6.07 4.99
C GLU A 277 -14.39 -6.11 5.43
N SER A 278 -13.70 -7.24 5.24
CA SER A 278 -12.27 -7.36 5.52
C SER A 278 -11.38 -6.43 4.69
N PHE A 279 -11.89 -5.86 3.58
CA PHE A 279 -11.19 -4.85 2.76
C PHE A 279 -11.47 -3.42 3.19
N ARG A 280 -12.33 -3.21 4.19
CA ARG A 280 -12.58 -1.88 4.71
C ARG A 280 -11.32 -1.40 5.43
N LYS A 281 -10.76 -0.30 4.96
CA LYS A 281 -9.62 0.36 5.61
C LYS A 281 -10.04 0.72 7.02
N SER A 282 -9.24 0.28 7.98
CA SER A 282 -9.35 0.80 9.34
C SER A 282 -9.04 2.28 9.25
N GLY A 283 -10.04 3.14 9.36
CA GLY A 283 -9.79 4.55 9.62
C GLY A 283 -8.96 4.69 10.90
N PRO A 284 -8.39 5.88 11.20
CA PRO A 284 -7.85 6.13 12.53
C PRO A 284 -8.89 5.65 13.56
N PRO A 285 -8.50 4.90 14.60
CA PRO A 285 -9.42 4.11 15.40
C PRO A 285 -10.65 4.94 15.77
N ARG A 286 -11.81 4.61 15.20
CA ARG A 286 -13.07 4.96 15.83
C ARG A 286 -13.20 4.00 16.98
N GLY A 287 -12.80 4.47 18.16
CA GLY A 287 -12.92 3.73 19.40
C GLY A 287 -14.28 3.06 19.44
N SER A 288 -14.26 1.73 19.55
CA SER A 288 -15.43 0.91 19.83
C SER A 288 -16.20 1.55 20.99
N GLY A 289 -17.47 1.85 20.75
CA GLY A 289 -18.33 2.52 21.71
C GLY A 289 -18.33 1.80 23.04
N MET A 290 -17.88 2.50 24.07
CA MET A 290 -18.49 2.40 25.38
C MET A 290 -19.10 3.77 25.64
N SER A 291 -20.41 3.79 25.86
CA SER A 291 -21.18 4.92 26.35
C SER A 291 -20.39 5.69 27.41
N GLY A 292 -19.84 6.83 27.02
CA GLY A 292 -18.99 7.67 27.87
C GLY A 292 -18.85 9.05 27.24
N THR A 293 -19.32 10.04 27.98
CA THR A 293 -19.37 11.50 27.74
C THR A 293 -18.16 12.08 26.99
N PRO A 294 -18.29 13.20 26.22
CA PRO A 294 -17.20 13.75 25.41
C PRO A 294 -15.98 14.13 26.26
N GLY A 295 -14.94 13.29 26.23
CA GLY A 295 -13.65 13.58 26.82
C GLY A 295 -12.93 14.65 26.01
N ARG A 296 -12.77 15.83 26.60
CA ARG A 296 -11.93 16.92 26.09
C ARG A 296 -10.51 16.36 25.84
N ARG A 297 -9.97 16.51 24.62
CA ARG A 297 -8.53 16.34 24.40
C ARG A 297 -7.80 17.30 25.33
N GLY A 298 -6.90 16.77 26.15
CA GLY A 298 -6.06 17.57 27.04
C GLY A 298 -5.14 18.52 26.26
N PRO A 299 -4.52 19.49 26.95
CA PRO A 299 -3.57 20.41 26.34
C PRO A 299 -2.38 19.65 25.72
N PRO A 300 -1.76 20.17 24.64
CA PRO A 300 -0.53 19.61 24.09
C PRO A 300 0.58 19.52 25.15
N ALA A 301 1.44 18.50 25.05
CA ALA A 301 2.50 18.24 26.03
C ALA A 301 3.48 19.42 26.16
N GLU A 302 3.71 20.14 25.07
CA GLU A 302 4.56 21.33 25.01
C GLU A 302 3.95 22.49 25.79
N ALA A 303 2.62 22.61 25.80
CA ALA A 303 1.91 23.61 26.58
C ALA A 303 1.96 23.29 28.08
N VAL A 304 1.88 22.00 28.46
CA VAL A 304 2.06 21.55 29.85
C VAL A 304 3.51 21.77 30.31
N ALA A 305 4.48 21.41 29.47
CA ALA A 305 5.91 21.57 29.75
C ALA A 305 6.29 23.04 29.98
N ALA A 306 5.72 23.98 29.20
CA ALA A 306 5.95 25.42 29.36
C ALA A 306 5.50 25.98 30.73
N CYS A 307 4.64 25.25 31.44
CA CYS A 307 4.11 25.62 32.75
C CYS A 307 4.53 24.69 33.88
N ARG A 308 5.41 23.71 33.60
CA ARG A 308 5.94 22.79 34.61
C ARG A 308 6.78 23.60 35.60
N ASN A 309 6.30 23.70 36.84
CA ASN A 309 6.85 24.52 37.94
C ASN A 309 6.61 26.04 37.85
N ARG A 310 5.64 26.49 37.05
CA ARG A 310 5.18 27.89 37.05
C ARG A 310 3.85 28.00 37.80
N ARG A 311 3.60 29.15 38.42
CA ARG A 311 2.34 29.43 39.11
C ARG A 311 1.25 29.84 38.10
N ASP A 312 0.01 29.69 38.52
CA ASP A 312 -1.16 30.19 37.79
C ASP A 312 -1.00 31.70 37.51
N GLY A 313 -1.27 32.11 36.27
CA GLY A 313 -1.13 33.50 35.81
C GLY A 313 0.27 33.89 35.32
N GLU A 314 1.29 33.06 35.47
CA GLU A 314 2.62 33.37 34.93
C GLU A 314 2.65 33.29 33.39
N ASN A 315 3.42 34.18 32.77
CA ASN A 315 3.62 34.17 31.32
C ASN A 315 4.38 32.90 30.90
N CYS A 316 3.95 32.33 29.78
CA CYS A 316 4.53 31.14 29.17
C CYS A 316 4.56 31.27 27.65
N SER A 317 5.46 30.53 27.02
CA SER A 317 5.45 30.35 25.57
C SER A 317 5.99 28.96 25.22
N PHE A 318 5.53 28.42 24.09
CA PHE A 318 6.01 27.15 23.55
C PHE A 318 5.99 27.18 22.01
N ARG A 319 6.80 26.32 21.40
CA ARG A 319 6.85 26.18 19.94
C ARG A 319 5.80 25.16 19.49
N ALA A 320 4.92 25.57 18.59
CA ALA A 320 3.96 24.73 17.88
C ALA A 320 4.38 24.57 16.40
N PRO A 321 3.83 23.61 15.66
CA PRO A 321 4.16 23.40 14.24
C PRO A 321 3.99 24.64 13.34
N HIS A 322 3.13 25.59 13.75
CA HIS A 322 2.84 26.82 13.00
C HIS A 322 3.45 28.09 13.62
N GLY A 323 4.34 27.97 14.60
CA GLY A 323 5.03 29.11 15.22
C GLY A 323 5.08 29.07 16.74
N THR A 324 5.60 30.13 17.34
CA THR A 324 5.68 30.26 18.81
C THR A 324 4.37 30.82 19.35
N ILE A 325 3.75 30.10 20.28
CA ILE A 325 2.52 30.50 20.95
C ILE A 325 2.89 31.06 22.32
N SER A 326 2.39 32.25 22.65
CA SER A 326 2.56 32.90 23.95
C SER A 326 1.23 32.99 24.70
N GLY A 327 1.27 32.87 26.02
CA GLY A 327 0.07 32.78 26.85
C GLY A 327 0.35 32.90 28.34
N THR A 328 -0.61 32.44 29.14
CA THR A 328 -0.52 32.38 30.61
C THR A 328 -0.72 30.96 31.10
N CYS A 329 0.04 30.53 32.10
CA CYS A 329 -0.13 29.24 32.75
C CYS A 329 -1.47 29.21 33.49
N ARG A 330 -2.30 28.21 33.18
CA ARG A 330 -3.60 28.01 33.84
C ARG A 330 -3.83 26.57 34.22
N ALA A 331 -4.47 26.35 35.36
CA ALA A 331 -4.92 25.03 35.77
C ALA A 331 -6.06 24.51 34.85
N LEU A 332 -5.91 23.28 34.35
CA LEU A 332 -6.87 22.57 33.49
C LEU A 332 -7.09 21.16 34.07
N GLY A 333 -7.90 21.05 35.12
CA GLY A 333 -8.06 19.80 35.88
C GLY A 333 -6.85 19.55 36.78
N ASN A 334 -6.16 18.42 36.62
CA ASN A 334 -5.00 18.04 37.45
C ASN A 334 -3.65 18.53 36.89
N GLU A 335 -3.65 19.29 35.79
CA GLU A 335 -2.44 19.74 35.10
C GLU A 335 -2.47 21.27 34.91
N THR A 336 -1.30 21.89 34.81
CA THR A 336 -1.14 23.31 34.47
C THR A 336 -0.55 23.42 33.07
N ALA A 337 -1.18 24.19 32.19
CA ALA A 337 -0.71 24.35 30.80
C ALA A 337 -0.78 25.80 30.33
N CYS A 338 0.01 26.11 29.32
CA CYS A 338 0.09 27.43 28.70
C CYS A 338 -1.14 27.70 27.81
N VAL A 339 -1.97 28.67 28.18
CA VAL A 339 -3.20 29.03 27.47
C VAL A 339 -3.01 30.34 26.70
N PRO A 340 -3.24 30.39 25.37
CA PRO A 340 -3.07 31.61 24.57
C PRO A 340 -3.99 32.76 25.01
N ALA A 341 -3.51 34.00 24.90
CA ALA A 341 -4.32 35.19 25.14
C ALA A 341 -5.50 35.23 24.14
N GLY A 342 -6.73 35.14 24.64
CA GLY A 342 -7.96 35.15 23.84
C GLY A 342 -8.81 33.88 23.92
N HIS A 343 -8.29 32.78 24.51
CA HIS A 343 -9.07 31.55 24.71
C HIS A 343 -10.01 31.70 25.93
N ARG A 344 -11.30 31.95 25.72
CA ARG A 344 -12.30 31.89 26.80
C ARG A 344 -12.56 30.42 27.16
N GLN A 345 -12.39 30.05 28.43
CA GLN A 345 -12.82 28.74 28.93
C GLN A 345 -14.35 28.69 28.97
N GLY A 346 -14.96 27.68 28.35
CA GLY A 346 -16.36 27.33 28.62
C GLY A 346 -16.53 26.91 30.08
N PRO A 347 -17.76 27.00 30.64
CA PRO A 347 -17.98 27.03 32.09
C PRO A 347 -17.45 25.78 32.78
N VAL A 348 -16.75 26.00 33.90
CA VAL A 348 -16.32 24.95 34.83
C VAL A 348 -17.53 24.59 35.70
N ARG A 349 -18.05 23.37 35.57
CA ARG A 349 -19.02 22.85 36.54
C ARG A 349 -18.26 22.41 37.78
N ARG A 350 -18.69 22.94 38.94
CA ARG A 350 -18.21 22.58 40.28
C ARG A 350 -18.53 21.14 40.61
#